data_AF-A0A7C5CYD0-F1
#
_entry.id   AF-A0A7C5CYD0-F1
#
_cell.length_a   1.000
_cell.length_b   1.000
_cell.length_c   1.000
_cell.angle_alpha   90.00
_cell.angle_beta   90.00
_cell.angle_gamma   90.00
#
_symmetry.space_group_name_H-M   'P 1'
#
loop_
_entity.id
_entity.type
_entity.pdbx_description
1 polymer ?
#
loop_
_entity_poly.entity_id
_entity_poly.type
_entity_poly.pdbx_seq_one_letter_code
_entity_poly.pdbx_strand_id
1 'polypeptide(L)'
;GPLREALELLRAKTKTILESITKELKIDLKELLLEYIDVILHQKSVETFLEEKSITKEENKIKLSKLLYAYKCVQFAFSSDAWFFDDVSGVEVKHALDMAKYVIYLLKDYEDIEIAFVNILQKAKGNTKERPTAKEVYLKDAKLYTLEDISYFLGIMYSIEYIKPEGQFLGFDYGITKNNNYTYVYIKNLDTLEKGSFEFNEKDFDASNMFLAFRKDTMEFLLFNMVKNNVEHYQNLIEQVLLKISKVQKLSPFIEQQIALVEQTAKNVFLYMLKQDEDIDKIVSFYSRCTIGGLNIKSLYITKQASKYVYRKAKNLPQNEKEFLKVLGFVKLYNKDEPNYELMIGIWDVQNEVWTKKDLIQNKSILDALHIAY
;
A
#
# COMPACT_ATOMS: atom_id res chain seq x y z
N GLY A 1 0.84 6.48 31.55
CA GLY A 1 0.17 5.18 31.70
C GLY A 1 1.10 4.04 31.30
N PRO A 2 0.68 2.78 31.44
CA PRO A 2 1.56 1.62 31.27
C PRO A 2 2.18 1.48 29.87
N LEU A 3 1.49 1.89 28.80
CA LEU A 3 2.08 1.92 27.45
C LEU A 3 3.34 2.81 27.40
N ARG A 4 3.34 3.95 28.11
CA ARG A 4 4.50 4.85 28.19
C ARG A 4 5.62 4.21 28.99
N GLU A 5 5.28 3.56 30.09
CA GLU A 5 6.25 2.82 30.91
C GLU A 5 6.96 1.72 30.08
N ALA A 6 6.24 1.02 29.20
CA ALA A 6 6.81 0.02 28.32
C ALA A 6 7.79 0.63 27.30
N LEU A 7 7.41 1.74 26.66
CA LEU A 7 8.29 2.45 25.72
C LEU A 7 9.49 3.10 26.42
N GLU A 8 9.32 3.57 27.66
CA GLU A 8 10.40 4.11 28.49
C GLU A 8 11.42 3.03 28.88
N LEU A 9 10.96 1.83 29.23
CA LEU A 9 11.83 0.67 29.40
C LEU A 9 12.65 0.43 28.14
N LEU A 10 11.98 0.37 26.99
CA LEU A 10 12.65 0.11 25.71
C LEU A 10 13.70 1.18 25.41
N ARG A 11 13.35 2.46 25.59
CA ARG A 11 14.28 3.60 25.43
C ARG A 11 15.50 3.50 26.33
N ALA A 12 15.30 3.18 27.61
CA ALA A 12 16.39 3.03 28.56
C ALA A 12 17.33 1.91 28.13
N LYS A 13 16.79 0.74 27.75
CA LYS A 13 17.57 -0.41 27.30
C LYS A 13 18.35 -0.12 26.01
N THR A 14 17.71 0.45 24.99
CA THR A 14 18.38 0.83 23.75
C THR A 14 19.53 1.81 24.02
N LYS A 15 19.31 2.81 24.87
CA LYS A 15 20.33 3.79 25.24
C LYS A 15 21.52 3.14 25.96
N THR A 16 21.28 2.28 26.94
CA THR A 16 22.35 1.58 27.67
C THR A 16 23.21 0.72 26.76
N ILE A 17 22.61 -0.01 25.81
CA ILE A 17 23.35 -0.83 24.85
C ILE A 17 24.19 0.07 23.92
N LEU A 18 23.59 1.17 23.41
CA LEU A 18 24.29 2.12 22.56
C LEU A 18 25.44 2.84 23.30
N GLU A 19 25.29 3.17 24.58
CA GLU A 19 26.34 3.70 25.44
C GLU A 19 27.52 2.73 25.57
N SER A 20 27.26 1.43 25.71
CA SER A 20 28.31 0.40 25.78
C SER A 20 29.12 0.35 24.49
N ILE A 21 28.45 0.28 23.33
CA ILE A 21 29.12 0.18 22.02
C ILE A 21 29.88 1.45 21.67
N THR A 22 29.30 2.63 21.91
CA THR A 22 29.99 3.91 21.66
C THR A 22 31.23 4.07 22.53
N LYS A 23 31.19 3.60 23.79
CA LYS A 23 32.37 3.57 24.67
C LYS A 23 33.48 2.66 24.14
N GLU A 24 33.15 1.47 23.63
CA GLU A 24 34.11 0.57 23.00
C GLU A 24 34.76 1.18 21.76
N LEU A 25 33.96 1.91 20.97
CA LEU A 25 34.41 2.64 19.77
C LEU A 25 35.08 3.98 20.09
N LYS A 26 35.15 4.39 21.37
CA LYS A 26 35.69 5.68 21.83
C LYS A 26 35.02 6.89 21.17
N ILE A 27 33.70 6.82 21.01
CA ILE A 27 32.86 7.89 20.46
C ILE A 27 32.02 8.51 21.57
N ASP A 28 31.89 9.84 21.58
CA ASP A 28 30.93 10.51 22.44
C ASP A 28 29.50 10.29 21.94
N LEU A 29 28.65 9.69 22.78
CA LEU A 29 27.29 9.36 22.39
C LEU A 29 26.44 10.59 22.08
N LYS A 30 26.59 11.69 22.83
CA LYS A 30 25.74 12.87 22.66
C LYS A 30 26.05 13.54 21.33
N GLU A 31 27.33 13.71 21.02
CA GLU A 31 27.79 14.22 19.73
C GLU A 31 27.34 13.31 18.58
N LEU A 32 27.53 11.99 18.71
CA LEU A 32 27.07 11.03 17.70
C LEU A 32 25.56 11.15 17.41
N LEU A 33 24.73 11.25 18.45
CA LEU A 33 23.27 11.38 18.30
C LEU A 33 22.86 12.71 17.69
N LEU A 34 23.55 13.80 18.02
CA LEU A 34 23.29 15.12 17.41
C LEU A 34 23.60 15.11 15.92
N GLU A 35 24.72 14.52 15.52
CA GLU A 35 25.10 14.45 14.11
C GLU A 35 24.29 13.41 13.32
N TYR A 36 23.79 12.36 13.98
CA TYR A 36 22.90 11.39 13.34
C TYR A 36 21.57 12.01 12.89
N ILE A 37 21.23 13.22 13.35
CA ILE A 37 20.09 14.00 12.84
C ILE A 37 20.20 14.21 11.34
N ASP A 38 21.40 14.42 10.79
CA ASP A 38 21.60 14.61 9.34
C ASP A 38 21.18 13.36 8.55
N VAL A 39 21.39 12.17 9.11
CA VAL A 39 20.94 10.91 8.53
C VAL A 39 19.42 10.79 8.60
N ILE A 40 18.83 11.14 9.76
CA ILE A 40 17.37 11.15 9.94
C ILE A 40 16.69 12.12 8.97
N LEU A 41 17.32 13.25 8.68
CA LEU A 41 16.86 14.26 7.73
C LEU A 41 17.24 13.95 6.27
N HIS A 42 17.80 12.77 6.00
CA HIS A 42 18.22 12.32 4.67
C HIS A 42 19.24 13.24 3.96
N GLN A 43 20.04 13.98 4.71
CA GLN A 43 21.10 14.82 4.16
C GLN A 43 22.36 14.01 3.77
N LYS A 44 22.56 12.86 4.43
CA LYS A 44 23.61 11.89 4.09
C LYS A 44 23.15 10.46 4.42
N SER A 45 23.78 9.48 3.77
CA SER A 45 23.53 8.06 4.06
C SER A 45 24.18 7.65 5.38
N VAL A 46 23.69 6.56 5.97
CA VAL A 46 24.34 5.90 7.12
C VAL A 46 25.79 5.51 6.82
N GLU A 47 26.08 5.06 5.60
CA GLU A 47 27.43 4.69 5.19
C GLU A 47 28.40 5.86 5.24
N THR A 48 28.04 6.98 4.62
CA THR A 48 28.85 8.20 4.64
C THR A 48 29.03 8.70 6.07
N PHE A 49 27.96 8.72 6.87
CA PHE A 49 28.01 9.13 8.28
C PHE A 49 28.99 8.27 9.10
N LEU A 50 28.96 6.95 8.94
CA LEU A 50 29.87 6.04 9.66
C LEU A 50 31.32 6.19 9.21
N GLU A 51 31.55 6.50 7.93
CA GLU A 51 32.90 6.77 7.40
C GLU A 51 33.49 8.07 7.95
N GLU A 52 32.69 9.14 8.05
CA GLU A 52 33.07 10.38 8.74
C GLU A 52 33.44 10.13 10.21
N LYS A 53 32.77 9.18 10.85
CA LYS A 53 33.09 8.70 12.21
C LYS A 53 34.26 7.73 12.28
N SER A 54 35.00 7.54 11.19
CA SER A 54 36.14 6.62 11.09
C SER A 54 35.79 5.16 11.44
N ILE A 55 34.52 4.78 11.31
CA ILE A 55 34.05 3.40 11.51
C ILE A 55 34.21 2.64 10.21
N THR A 56 35.34 1.95 10.06
CA THR A 56 35.70 1.27 8.81
C THR A 56 35.43 -0.24 8.81
N LYS A 57 35.43 -0.87 9.99
CA LYS A 57 35.13 -2.31 10.11
C LYS A 57 33.65 -2.57 9.85
N GLU A 58 33.35 -3.45 8.90
CA GLU A 58 31.98 -3.78 8.51
C GLU A 58 31.10 -4.23 9.68
N GLU A 59 31.65 -5.08 10.56
CA GLU A 59 30.94 -5.53 11.76
C GLU A 59 30.54 -4.36 12.68
N ASN A 60 31.43 -3.38 12.85
CA ASN A 60 31.14 -2.19 13.65
C ASN A 60 30.15 -1.27 12.94
N LYS A 61 30.22 -1.15 11.61
CA LYS A 61 29.26 -0.40 10.81
C LYS A 61 27.85 -0.95 11.01
N ILE A 62 27.66 -2.26 10.87
CA ILE A 62 26.37 -2.94 11.05
C ILE A 62 25.89 -2.81 12.50
N LYS A 63 26.74 -3.09 13.50
CA LYS A 63 26.36 -2.97 14.92
C LYS A 63 25.90 -1.55 15.27
N LEU A 64 26.68 -0.54 14.89
CA LEU A 64 26.37 0.85 15.26
C LEU A 64 25.15 1.39 14.51
N SER A 65 25.04 1.14 13.20
CA SER A 65 23.87 1.55 12.42
C SER A 65 22.57 0.91 12.91
N LYS A 66 22.58 -0.40 13.23
CA LYS A 66 21.45 -1.08 13.89
C LYS A 66 20.99 -0.37 15.15
N LEU A 67 21.93 -0.04 16.05
CA LEU A 67 21.60 0.58 17.34
C LEU A 67 21.15 2.03 17.19
N LEU A 68 21.72 2.78 16.26
CA LEU A 68 21.27 4.14 15.91
C LEU A 68 19.86 4.11 15.31
N TYR A 69 19.57 3.16 14.43
CA TYR A 69 18.23 2.98 13.87
C TYR A 69 17.23 2.54 14.93
N ALA A 70 17.61 1.60 15.81
CA ALA A 70 16.80 1.21 16.97
C ALA A 70 16.48 2.44 17.85
N TYR A 71 17.48 3.27 18.15
CA TYR A 71 17.28 4.49 18.92
C TYR A 71 16.33 5.46 18.22
N LYS A 72 16.46 5.68 16.91
CA LYS A 72 15.53 6.46 16.08
C LYS A 72 14.10 5.94 16.17
N CYS A 73 13.89 4.63 15.95
CA CYS A 73 12.58 3.99 16.03
C CYS A 73 11.94 4.16 17.41
N VAL A 74 12.70 4.02 18.49
CA VAL A 74 12.17 4.26 19.83
C VAL A 74 11.71 5.70 19.99
N GLN A 75 12.49 6.70 19.54
CA GLN A 75 12.05 8.09 19.64
C GLN A 75 10.76 8.35 18.85
N PHE A 76 10.61 7.73 17.67
CA PHE A 76 9.39 7.87 16.86
C PHE A 76 8.17 7.17 17.47
N ALA A 77 8.36 6.10 18.24
CA ALA A 77 7.28 5.45 18.98
C ALA A 77 6.66 6.35 20.08
N PHE A 78 7.32 7.46 20.45
CA PHE A 78 6.81 8.45 21.41
C PHE A 78 5.97 9.58 20.77
N SER A 79 5.51 9.45 19.52
CA SER A 79 4.65 10.47 18.91
C SER A 79 3.39 10.74 19.75
N SER A 80 2.97 12.00 19.84
CA SER A 80 1.86 12.44 20.71
C SER A 80 0.54 11.71 20.44
N ASP A 81 0.31 11.34 19.18
CA ASP A 81 -0.96 10.80 18.69
C ASP A 81 -1.25 9.40 19.26
N ALA A 82 -0.19 8.64 19.61
CA ALA A 82 -0.33 7.35 20.28
C ALA A 82 -0.87 7.48 21.73
N TRP A 83 -0.94 8.69 22.27
CA TRP A 83 -1.33 8.98 23.66
C TRP A 83 -2.61 9.80 23.76
N PHE A 84 -3.15 10.26 22.64
CA PHE A 84 -4.31 11.15 22.60
C PHE A 84 -5.63 10.37 22.77
N PHE A 85 -5.67 9.11 22.32
CA PHE A 85 -6.89 8.30 22.30
C PHE A 85 -6.96 7.32 23.47
N ASP A 86 -8.18 7.11 23.98
CA ASP A 86 -8.46 6.20 25.11
C ASP A 86 -8.38 4.71 24.74
N ASP A 87 -8.25 4.35 23.46
CA ASP A 87 -8.18 2.95 23.01
C ASP A 87 -6.80 2.55 22.48
N VAL A 88 -6.20 1.57 23.15
CA VAL A 88 -4.92 0.97 22.75
C VAL A 88 -5.00 0.17 21.46
N SER A 89 -6.21 -0.13 20.96
CA SER A 89 -6.41 -0.80 19.67
C SER A 89 -6.39 0.14 18.45
N GLY A 90 -6.24 1.45 18.69
CA GLY A 90 -6.13 2.47 17.65
C GLY A 90 -4.91 2.28 16.73
N VAL A 91 -4.99 2.87 15.54
CA VAL A 91 -3.97 2.73 14.49
C VAL A 91 -2.64 3.36 14.93
N GLU A 92 -2.69 4.45 15.68
CA GLU A 92 -1.54 5.18 16.21
C GLU A 92 -0.76 4.34 17.22
N VAL A 93 -1.47 3.70 18.17
CA VAL A 93 -0.86 2.80 19.16
C VAL A 93 -0.28 1.58 18.47
N LYS A 94 -0.98 1.03 17.47
CA LYS A 94 -0.47 -0.08 16.67
C LYS A 94 0.85 0.29 15.97
N HIS A 95 0.95 1.47 15.36
CA HIS A 95 2.21 1.93 14.74
C HIS A 95 3.35 2.08 15.76
N ALA A 96 3.07 2.62 16.95
CA ALA A 96 4.07 2.70 18.03
C ALA A 96 4.55 1.29 18.47
N LEU A 97 3.62 0.32 18.52
CA LEU A 97 3.94 -1.07 18.84
C LEU A 97 4.69 -1.80 17.71
N ASP A 98 4.42 -1.50 16.43
CA ASP A 98 5.20 -1.99 15.28
C ASP A 98 6.67 -1.55 15.43
N MET A 99 6.90 -0.26 15.72
CA MET A 99 8.24 0.27 15.96
C MET A 99 8.91 -0.39 17.17
N ALA A 100 8.18 -0.53 18.28
CA ALA A 100 8.70 -1.18 19.48
C ALA A 100 9.12 -2.64 19.22
N LYS A 101 8.32 -3.38 18.44
CA LYS A 101 8.62 -4.75 18.04
C LYS A 101 9.87 -4.82 17.16
N TYR A 102 10.04 -3.88 16.23
CA TYR A 102 11.25 -3.79 15.42
C TYR A 102 12.49 -3.48 16.25
N VAL A 103 12.39 -2.55 17.21
CA VAL A 103 13.51 -2.25 18.14
C VAL A 103 13.89 -3.49 18.96
N ILE A 104 12.92 -4.20 19.53
CA ILE A 104 13.18 -5.44 20.27
C ILE A 104 13.88 -6.46 19.36
N TYR A 105 13.43 -6.61 18.11
CA TYR A 105 14.08 -7.46 17.12
C TYR A 105 15.54 -7.04 16.84
N LEU A 106 15.83 -5.74 16.71
CA LEU A 106 17.19 -5.24 16.48
C LEU A 106 18.11 -5.44 17.69
N LEU A 107 17.54 -5.52 18.90
CA LEU A 107 18.28 -5.68 20.15
C LEU A 107 18.40 -7.14 20.63
N LYS A 108 17.78 -8.09 19.93
CA LYS A 108 17.71 -9.51 20.33
C LYS A 108 19.08 -10.16 20.60
N ASP A 109 20.12 -9.71 19.90
CA ASP A 109 21.49 -10.24 20.04
C ASP A 109 22.22 -9.67 21.29
N TYR A 110 21.62 -8.68 21.96
CA TYR A 110 22.21 -8.00 23.11
C TYR A 110 21.46 -8.30 24.42
N GLU A 111 20.13 -8.28 24.39
CA GLU A 111 19.30 -8.51 25.57
C GLU A 111 17.89 -8.99 25.18
N ASP A 112 17.33 -9.94 25.95
CA ASP A 112 15.91 -10.32 25.85
C ASP A 112 15.02 -9.31 26.60
N ILE A 113 14.45 -8.36 25.85
CA ILE A 113 13.62 -7.27 26.38
C ILE A 113 12.13 -7.61 26.28
N GLU A 114 11.73 -8.55 25.41
CA GLU A 114 10.33 -8.73 25.00
C GLU A 114 9.44 -9.12 26.17
N ILE A 115 9.91 -10.05 27.02
CA ILE A 115 9.15 -10.53 28.17
C ILE A 115 8.80 -9.37 29.12
N ALA A 116 9.78 -8.54 29.46
CA ALA A 116 9.58 -7.40 30.35
C ALA A 116 8.64 -6.35 29.71
N PHE A 117 8.82 -6.09 28.42
CA PHE A 117 7.99 -5.16 27.65
C PHE A 117 6.51 -5.60 27.65
N VAL A 118 6.24 -6.86 27.32
CA VAL A 118 4.90 -7.44 27.26
C VAL A 118 4.22 -7.44 28.64
N ASN A 119 4.97 -7.70 29.71
CA ASN A 119 4.44 -7.67 31.08
C ASN A 119 3.95 -6.27 31.50
N ILE A 120 4.61 -5.21 31.02
CA ILE A 120 4.14 -3.84 31.26
C ILE A 120 2.89 -3.54 30.40
N LEU A 121 2.89 -3.95 29.13
CA LEU A 121 1.75 -3.75 28.23
C LEU A 121 0.46 -4.41 28.71
N GLN A 122 0.55 -5.53 29.43
CA GLN A 122 -0.62 -6.19 30.03
C GLN A 122 -1.40 -5.28 30.99
N LYS A 123 -0.76 -4.25 31.56
CA LYS A 123 -1.43 -3.29 32.47
C LYS A 123 -2.17 -2.18 31.71
N ALA A 124 -1.87 -1.97 30.42
CA ALA A 124 -2.54 -0.99 29.58
C ALA A 124 -3.84 -1.57 29.04
N LYS A 125 -4.98 -1.18 29.62
CA LYS A 125 -6.31 -1.67 29.23
C LYS A 125 -6.70 -1.20 27.83
N GLY A 126 -7.36 -2.08 27.08
CA GLY A 126 -8.03 -1.77 25.82
C GLY A 126 -9.55 -1.84 25.94
N ASN A 127 -10.23 -1.38 24.89
CA ASN A 127 -11.68 -1.19 24.91
C ASN A 127 -12.47 -2.31 24.22
N THR A 128 -11.80 -3.33 23.68
CA THR A 128 -12.46 -4.43 22.94
C THR A 128 -12.24 -5.79 23.60
N LYS A 129 -13.18 -6.72 23.40
CA LYS A 129 -13.06 -8.10 23.91
C LYS A 129 -11.87 -8.85 23.31
N GLU A 130 -11.55 -8.57 22.05
CA GLU A 130 -10.47 -9.27 21.34
C GLU A 130 -9.08 -8.70 21.69
N ARG A 131 -9.00 -7.40 22.02
CA ARG A 131 -7.82 -6.67 22.50
C ARG A 131 -8.10 -6.04 23.88
N PRO A 132 -8.19 -6.87 24.94
CA PRO A 132 -8.47 -6.38 26.28
C PRO A 132 -7.31 -5.56 26.88
N THR A 133 -6.09 -5.75 26.37
CA THR A 133 -4.93 -4.94 26.75
C THR A 133 -4.01 -4.66 25.55
N ALA A 134 -3.07 -3.73 25.71
CA ALA A 134 -2.07 -3.43 24.70
C ALA A 134 -1.14 -4.64 24.40
N LYS A 135 -1.03 -5.60 25.33
CA LYS A 135 -0.31 -6.86 25.08
C LYS A 135 -0.95 -7.64 23.93
N GLU A 136 -2.28 -7.76 23.89
CA GLU A 136 -2.93 -8.48 22.78
C GLU A 136 -2.77 -7.75 21.46
N VAL A 137 -2.75 -6.41 21.47
CA VAL A 137 -2.44 -5.61 20.26
C VAL A 137 -1.01 -5.90 19.78
N TYR A 138 -0.04 -5.86 20.68
CA TYR A 138 1.37 -6.16 20.35
C TYR A 138 1.58 -7.58 19.80
N LEU A 139 0.93 -8.58 20.41
CA LEU A 139 1.12 -9.98 20.01
C LEU A 139 0.39 -10.31 18.70
N LYS A 140 -0.85 -9.80 18.50
CA LYS A 140 -1.70 -10.18 17.37
C LYS A 140 -1.58 -9.24 16.17
N ASP A 141 -1.42 -7.94 16.43
CA ASP A 141 -1.56 -6.91 15.39
C ASP A 141 -0.23 -6.30 14.99
N ALA A 142 0.69 -6.15 15.94
CA ALA A 142 1.97 -5.50 15.65
C ALA A 142 2.80 -6.34 14.68
N LYS A 143 3.20 -5.70 13.58
CA LYS A 143 3.91 -6.29 12.46
C LYS A 143 5.41 -6.13 12.62
N LEU A 144 6.12 -7.19 12.27
CA LEU A 144 7.57 -7.23 12.16
C LEU A 144 7.85 -7.81 10.78
N TYR A 145 8.65 -7.09 9.99
CA TYR A 145 9.14 -7.57 8.70
C TYR A 145 10.65 -7.68 8.77
N THR A 146 11.14 -8.91 8.67
CA THR A 146 12.57 -9.23 8.61
C THR A 146 13.10 -9.04 7.19
N LEU A 147 14.42 -9.14 7.02
CA LEU A 147 15.01 -9.14 5.68
C LEU A 147 14.45 -10.29 4.81
N GLU A 148 14.14 -11.44 5.42
CA GLU A 148 13.57 -12.58 4.72
C GLU A 148 12.16 -12.27 4.21
N ASP A 149 11.31 -11.67 5.06
CA ASP A 149 9.96 -11.26 4.67
C ASP A 149 9.98 -10.27 3.50
N ILE A 150 10.84 -9.24 3.58
CA ILE A 150 10.98 -8.26 2.50
C ILE A 150 11.55 -8.91 1.23
N SER A 151 12.53 -9.80 1.37
CA SER A 151 13.10 -10.55 0.24
C SER A 151 12.07 -11.44 -0.44
N TYR A 152 11.20 -12.08 0.35
CA TYR A 152 10.11 -12.89 -0.15
C TYR A 152 9.11 -12.04 -0.95
N PHE A 153 8.77 -10.84 -0.47
CA PHE A 153 7.91 -9.90 -1.20
C PHE A 153 8.56 -9.42 -2.50
N LEU A 154 9.87 -9.14 -2.49
CA LEU A 154 10.63 -8.81 -3.70
C LEU A 154 10.62 -9.97 -4.70
N GLY A 155 10.76 -11.22 -4.23
CA GLY A 155 10.64 -12.42 -5.06
C GLY A 155 9.27 -12.52 -5.74
N ILE A 156 8.18 -12.34 -5.00
CA ILE A 156 6.82 -12.31 -5.56
C ILE A 156 6.70 -11.21 -6.62
N MET A 157 7.10 -9.98 -6.28
CA MET A 157 7.01 -8.84 -7.20
C MET A 157 7.83 -9.07 -8.48
N TYR A 158 9.01 -9.67 -8.37
CA TYR A 158 9.83 -10.02 -9.53
C TYR A 158 9.19 -11.12 -10.38
N SER A 159 8.63 -12.16 -9.75
CA SER A 159 7.99 -13.29 -10.46
C SER A 159 6.81 -12.87 -11.34
N ILE A 160 6.15 -11.76 -10.99
CA ILE A 160 5.06 -11.17 -11.77
C ILE A 160 5.50 -9.98 -12.63
N GLU A 161 6.81 -9.78 -12.79
CA GLU A 161 7.42 -8.71 -13.59
C GLU A 161 7.08 -7.28 -13.11
N TYR A 162 6.73 -7.11 -11.82
CA TYR A 162 6.42 -5.80 -11.23
C TYR A 162 7.67 -4.95 -11.00
N ILE A 163 8.80 -5.60 -10.70
CA ILE A 163 10.09 -4.94 -10.45
C ILE A 163 11.17 -5.51 -11.37
N LYS A 164 12.24 -4.73 -11.53
CA LYS A 164 13.47 -5.14 -12.21
C LYS A 164 14.26 -6.12 -11.33
N PRO A 165 15.23 -6.88 -11.89
CA PRO A 165 16.03 -7.81 -11.10
C PRO A 165 16.96 -7.10 -10.10
N GLU A 166 17.24 -5.81 -10.26
CA GLU A 166 18.05 -5.04 -9.32
C GLU A 166 17.48 -3.63 -9.17
N GLY A 167 17.71 -3.04 -8.01
CA GLY A 167 17.29 -1.67 -7.73
C GLY A 167 17.17 -1.38 -6.24
N GLN A 168 16.43 -0.31 -5.94
CA GLN A 168 16.08 0.08 -4.59
C GLN A 168 14.58 -0.07 -4.37
N PHE A 169 14.20 -0.62 -3.23
CA PHE A 169 12.82 -0.71 -2.80
C PHE A 169 12.71 -0.23 -1.36
N LEU A 170 12.00 0.89 -1.17
CA LEU A 170 11.94 1.59 0.11
C LEU A 170 13.36 1.94 0.62
N GLY A 171 13.76 1.42 1.77
CA GLY A 171 15.09 1.58 2.36
C GLY A 171 16.03 0.40 2.09
N PHE A 172 15.81 -0.37 1.02
CA PHE A 172 16.60 -1.56 0.73
C PHE A 172 17.20 -1.52 -0.68
N ASP A 173 18.50 -1.80 -0.80
CA ASP A 173 19.11 -2.22 -2.06
C ASP A 173 18.85 -3.73 -2.24
N TYR A 174 18.56 -4.16 -3.46
CA TYR A 174 18.37 -5.57 -3.74
C TYR A 174 18.89 -5.99 -5.12
N GLY A 175 19.19 -7.28 -5.22
CA GLY A 175 19.51 -7.98 -6.47
C GLY A 175 18.87 -9.35 -6.48
N ILE A 176 18.28 -9.74 -7.61
CA ILE A 176 17.48 -10.94 -7.78
C ILE A 176 18.03 -11.71 -8.97
N THR A 177 18.27 -13.00 -8.77
CA THR A 177 18.55 -13.94 -9.85
C THR A 177 17.55 -15.09 -9.81
N LYS A 178 17.31 -15.69 -10.98
CA LYS A 178 16.39 -16.82 -11.12
C LYS A 178 17.12 -18.00 -11.73
N ASN A 179 16.90 -19.18 -11.14
CA ASN A 179 17.35 -20.46 -11.70
C ASN A 179 16.19 -21.46 -11.60
N ASN A 180 15.65 -21.89 -12.74
CA ASN A 180 14.47 -22.73 -12.81
C ASN A 180 13.29 -22.13 -12.01
N ASN A 181 12.80 -22.86 -11.00
CA ASN A 181 11.70 -22.44 -10.13
C ASN A 181 12.18 -21.78 -8.83
N TYR A 182 13.47 -21.46 -8.72
CA TYR A 182 14.03 -20.82 -7.55
C TYR A 182 14.40 -19.37 -7.85
N THR A 183 13.99 -18.48 -6.94
CA THR A 183 14.35 -17.07 -6.92
C THR A 183 15.34 -16.83 -5.79
N TYR A 184 16.48 -16.24 -6.12
CA TYR A 184 17.53 -15.87 -5.16
C TYR A 184 17.51 -14.37 -5.00
N VAL A 185 17.33 -13.90 -3.77
CA VAL A 185 17.23 -12.47 -3.46
C VAL A 185 18.37 -12.10 -2.50
N TYR A 186 19.28 -11.26 -2.98
CA TYR A 186 20.20 -10.50 -2.14
C TYR A 186 19.52 -9.20 -1.75
N ILE A 187 19.61 -8.83 -0.47
CA ILE A 187 19.04 -7.59 0.06
C ILE A 187 20.03 -6.94 1.03
N LYS A 188 20.05 -5.61 1.04
CA LYS A 188 20.80 -4.79 1.99
C LYS A 188 19.91 -3.67 2.52
N ASN A 189 19.76 -3.57 3.83
CA ASN A 189 19.08 -2.46 4.48
C ASN A 189 20.00 -1.22 4.48
N LEU A 190 19.52 -0.09 3.95
CA LEU A 190 20.30 1.15 3.85
C LEU A 190 20.45 1.88 5.18
N ASP A 191 19.56 1.62 6.14
CA ASP A 191 19.60 2.22 7.48
C ASP A 191 20.41 1.39 8.49
N THR A 192 20.30 0.06 8.45
CA THR A 192 21.00 -0.84 9.40
C THR A 192 22.24 -1.52 8.81
N LEU A 193 22.48 -1.34 7.51
CA LEU A 193 23.54 -1.97 6.72
C LEU A 193 23.52 -3.51 6.76
N GLU A 194 22.49 -4.11 7.33
CA GLU A 194 22.32 -5.56 7.33
C GLU A 194 22.14 -6.07 5.92
N LYS A 195 22.77 -7.21 5.66
CA LYS A 195 22.71 -7.92 4.38
C LYS A 195 22.10 -9.29 4.60
N GLY A 196 21.34 -9.76 3.63
CA GLY A 196 20.79 -11.10 3.60
C GLY A 196 20.78 -11.64 2.19
N SER A 197 20.86 -12.96 2.07
CA SER A 197 20.67 -13.69 0.83
C SER A 197 19.69 -14.83 1.10
N PHE A 198 18.59 -14.85 0.37
CA PHE A 198 17.50 -15.79 0.59
C PHE A 198 17.14 -16.50 -0.71
N GLU A 199 16.69 -17.74 -0.57
CA GLU A 199 16.26 -18.60 -1.67
C GLU A 199 14.79 -18.98 -1.46
N PHE A 200 13.98 -18.82 -2.50
CA PHE A 200 12.57 -19.14 -2.45
C PHE A 200 12.17 -19.98 -3.66
N ASN A 201 11.34 -20.99 -3.43
CA ASN A 201 10.68 -21.71 -4.51
C ASN A 201 9.43 -20.92 -4.93
N GLU A 202 9.30 -20.61 -6.21
CA GLU A 202 8.19 -19.81 -6.73
C GLU A 202 6.82 -20.47 -6.50
N LYS A 203 6.79 -21.79 -6.31
CA LYS A 203 5.55 -22.52 -5.99
C LYS A 203 5.03 -22.24 -4.59
N ASP A 204 5.90 -21.79 -3.70
CA ASP A 204 5.57 -21.51 -2.31
C ASP A 204 5.20 -20.03 -2.10
N PHE A 205 5.18 -19.22 -3.15
CA PHE A 205 4.83 -17.79 -3.08
C PHE A 205 3.37 -17.55 -2.67
N ASP A 206 3.19 -16.80 -1.58
CA ASP A 206 1.92 -16.37 -1.03
C ASP A 206 1.95 -14.88 -0.72
N ALA A 207 1.15 -14.10 -1.46
CA ALA A 207 1.03 -12.66 -1.28
C ALA A 207 0.16 -12.27 -0.07
N SER A 208 -0.45 -13.22 0.66
CA SER A 208 -1.38 -12.94 1.76
C SER A 208 -0.75 -12.10 2.88
N ASN A 209 0.53 -12.34 3.18
CA ASN A 209 1.29 -11.68 4.23
C ASN A 209 2.01 -10.39 3.79
N MET A 210 1.99 -10.06 2.50
CA MET A 210 2.52 -8.80 1.99
C MET A 210 1.80 -7.61 2.64
N PHE A 211 2.51 -6.50 2.81
CA PHE A 211 1.91 -5.24 3.25
C PHE A 211 0.74 -4.87 2.32
N LEU A 212 -0.38 -4.43 2.91
CA LEU A 212 -1.66 -4.28 2.20
C LEU A 212 -1.54 -3.39 0.94
N ALA A 213 -0.77 -2.31 1.01
CA ALA A 213 -0.57 -1.42 -0.14
C ALA A 213 0.14 -2.15 -1.29
N PHE A 214 1.27 -2.82 -1.02
CA PHE A 214 2.00 -3.56 -2.06
C PHE A 214 1.19 -4.73 -2.59
N ARG A 215 0.55 -5.51 -1.73
CA ARG A 215 -0.34 -6.60 -2.16
C ARG A 215 -1.37 -6.10 -3.16
N LYS A 216 -2.02 -4.98 -2.85
CA LYS A 216 -3.00 -4.36 -3.75
C LYS A 216 -2.36 -3.91 -5.06
N ASP A 217 -1.25 -3.17 -5.01
CA ASP A 217 -0.61 -2.61 -6.19
C ASP A 217 -0.04 -3.70 -7.12
N THR A 218 0.60 -4.72 -6.56
CA THR A 218 1.12 -5.91 -7.25
C THR A 218 -0.01 -6.70 -7.92
N MET A 219 -1.13 -6.93 -7.24
CA MET A 219 -2.30 -7.61 -7.83
C MET A 219 -2.97 -6.76 -8.92
N GLU A 220 -3.10 -5.45 -8.71
CA GLU A 220 -3.62 -4.54 -9.72
C GLU A 220 -2.73 -4.51 -10.96
N PHE A 221 -1.41 -4.54 -10.80
CA PHE A 221 -0.46 -4.59 -11.91
C PHE A 221 -0.60 -5.88 -12.72
N LEU A 222 -0.67 -7.03 -12.06
CA LEU A 222 -0.85 -8.32 -12.72
C LEU A 222 -2.15 -8.36 -13.55
N LEU A 223 -3.26 -7.95 -12.95
CA LEU A 223 -4.56 -7.87 -13.64
C LEU A 223 -4.48 -6.91 -14.83
N PHE A 224 -3.84 -5.75 -14.63
CA PHE A 224 -3.71 -4.75 -15.67
C PHE A 224 -2.89 -5.25 -16.86
N ASN A 225 -1.73 -5.90 -16.63
CA ASN A 225 -0.91 -6.45 -17.71
C ASN A 225 -1.58 -7.61 -18.44
N MET A 226 -2.28 -8.48 -17.71
CA MET A 226 -3.05 -9.56 -18.31
C MET A 226 -4.11 -9.02 -19.28
N VAL A 227 -4.85 -7.99 -18.87
CA VAL A 227 -5.84 -7.32 -19.72
C VAL A 227 -5.17 -6.60 -20.89
N LYS A 228 -4.15 -5.77 -20.61
CA LYS A 228 -3.44 -4.97 -21.62
C LYS A 228 -2.99 -5.79 -22.81
N ASN A 229 -2.40 -6.95 -22.54
CA ASN A 229 -1.85 -7.82 -23.58
C ASN A 229 -2.93 -8.59 -24.37
N ASN A 230 -4.19 -8.58 -23.93
CA ASN A 230 -5.28 -9.42 -24.46
C ASN A 230 -6.63 -8.68 -24.60
N VAL A 231 -6.65 -7.34 -24.62
CA VAL A 231 -7.90 -6.55 -24.59
C VAL A 231 -8.88 -6.97 -25.67
N GLU A 232 -8.43 -7.08 -26.92
CA GLU A 232 -9.27 -7.45 -28.05
C GLU A 232 -9.85 -8.87 -27.91
N HIS A 233 -9.01 -9.80 -27.43
CA HIS A 233 -9.43 -11.18 -27.18
C HIS A 233 -10.52 -11.25 -26.10
N TYR A 234 -10.33 -10.53 -24.99
CA TYR A 234 -11.33 -10.48 -23.93
C TYR A 234 -12.62 -9.80 -24.38
N GLN A 235 -12.55 -8.71 -25.14
CA GLN A 235 -13.74 -8.05 -25.68
C GLN A 235 -14.53 -8.99 -26.61
N ASN A 236 -13.84 -9.73 -27.49
CA ASN A 236 -14.47 -10.69 -28.38
C ASN A 236 -15.09 -11.88 -27.61
N LEU A 237 -14.39 -12.41 -26.61
CA LEU A 237 -14.92 -13.47 -25.74
C LEU A 237 -16.21 -13.01 -25.03
N ILE A 238 -16.19 -11.81 -24.43
CA ILE A 238 -17.37 -11.22 -23.78
C ILE A 238 -18.52 -11.13 -24.78
N GLU A 239 -18.28 -10.63 -26.00
CA GLU A 239 -19.30 -10.47 -27.03
C GLU A 239 -19.91 -11.81 -27.47
N GLN A 240 -19.08 -12.82 -27.74
CA GLN A 240 -19.57 -14.16 -28.11
C GLN A 240 -20.43 -14.79 -27.02
N VAL A 241 -20.06 -14.56 -25.75
CA VAL A 241 -20.78 -15.13 -24.60
C VAL A 241 -22.10 -14.40 -24.38
N LEU A 242 -22.13 -13.06 -24.48
CA LEU A 242 -23.36 -12.26 -24.42
C LEU A 242 -24.39 -12.68 -25.49
N LEU A 243 -23.93 -12.94 -26.72
CA LEU A 243 -24.79 -13.43 -27.81
C LEU A 243 -25.41 -14.81 -27.55
N LYS A 244 -24.79 -15.62 -26.69
CA LYS A 244 -25.26 -16.97 -26.35
C LYS A 244 -26.12 -16.96 -25.09
N ILE A 245 -25.74 -16.23 -24.04
CA ILE A 245 -26.48 -16.14 -22.77
C ILE A 245 -27.85 -15.51 -22.96
N SER A 246 -27.96 -14.48 -23.80
CA SER A 246 -29.24 -13.83 -24.13
C SER A 246 -30.32 -14.78 -24.69
N LYS A 247 -29.95 -16.01 -25.08
CA LYS A 247 -30.86 -17.02 -25.64
C LYS A 247 -31.31 -18.08 -24.63
N VAL A 248 -30.85 -18.04 -23.37
CA VAL A 248 -31.11 -19.09 -22.36
C VAL A 248 -32.01 -18.57 -21.25
N GLN A 249 -33.25 -19.10 -21.15
CA GLN A 249 -34.27 -18.63 -20.19
C GLN A 249 -34.12 -19.17 -18.75
N LYS A 250 -33.38 -20.26 -18.53
CA LYS A 250 -33.08 -20.79 -17.18
C LYS A 250 -31.59 -21.02 -17.04
N LEU A 251 -30.98 -20.28 -16.12
CA LEU A 251 -29.57 -20.43 -15.79
C LEU A 251 -29.43 -21.64 -14.85
N SER A 252 -28.65 -22.62 -15.27
CA SER A 252 -28.17 -23.65 -14.34
C SER A 252 -27.00 -23.07 -13.53
N PRO A 253 -26.69 -23.62 -12.34
CA PRO A 253 -25.54 -23.17 -11.55
C PRO A 253 -24.22 -23.14 -12.32
N PHE A 254 -24.04 -24.05 -13.30
CA PHE A 254 -22.88 -24.03 -14.20
C PHE A 254 -22.86 -22.78 -15.10
N ILE A 255 -24.00 -22.39 -15.67
CA ILE A 255 -24.08 -21.19 -16.52
C ILE A 255 -23.88 -19.93 -15.67
N GLU A 256 -24.40 -19.88 -14.43
CA GLU A 256 -24.15 -18.78 -13.50
C GLU A 256 -22.66 -18.61 -13.20
N GLN A 257 -21.91 -19.70 -13.01
CA GLN A 257 -20.46 -19.65 -12.85
C GLN A 257 -19.75 -19.08 -14.09
N GLN A 258 -20.19 -19.46 -15.29
CA GLN A 258 -19.63 -18.91 -16.53
C GLN A 258 -19.95 -17.42 -16.70
N ILE A 259 -21.17 -17.00 -16.32
CA ILE A 259 -21.55 -15.58 -16.31
C ILE A 259 -20.67 -14.81 -15.34
N ALA A 260 -20.49 -15.29 -14.11
CA ALA A 260 -19.65 -14.64 -13.11
C ALA A 260 -18.20 -14.47 -13.59
N LEU A 261 -17.65 -15.45 -14.30
CA LEU A 261 -16.33 -15.34 -14.93
C LEU A 261 -16.30 -14.22 -15.98
N VAL A 262 -17.29 -14.18 -16.87
CA VAL A 262 -17.40 -13.17 -17.93
C VAL A 262 -17.62 -11.78 -17.35
N GLU A 263 -18.45 -11.63 -16.31
CA GLU A 263 -18.61 -10.40 -15.56
C GLU A 263 -17.28 -9.93 -14.97
N GLN A 264 -16.50 -10.83 -14.38
CA GLN A 264 -15.19 -10.49 -13.83
C GLN A 264 -14.21 -10.07 -14.94
N THR A 265 -14.19 -10.75 -16.09
CA THR A 265 -13.40 -10.33 -17.25
C THR A 265 -13.83 -8.96 -17.75
N ALA A 266 -15.14 -8.71 -17.85
CA ALA A 266 -15.69 -7.42 -18.29
C ALA A 266 -15.34 -6.29 -17.30
N LYS A 267 -15.41 -6.56 -15.99
CA LYS A 267 -14.94 -5.65 -14.93
C LYS A 267 -13.46 -5.29 -15.10
N ASN A 268 -12.61 -6.27 -15.41
CA ASN A 268 -11.18 -6.05 -15.60
C ASN A 268 -10.89 -5.23 -16.87
N VAL A 269 -11.56 -5.50 -17.99
CA VAL A 269 -11.47 -4.71 -19.23
C VAL A 269 -11.96 -3.28 -19.00
N PHE A 270 -13.10 -3.12 -18.32
CA PHE A 270 -13.65 -1.80 -18.03
C PHE A 270 -12.72 -0.97 -17.15
N LEU A 271 -12.16 -1.59 -16.10
CA LEU A 271 -11.18 -0.98 -15.24
C LEU A 271 -9.93 -0.53 -16.02
N TYR A 272 -9.45 -1.36 -16.95
CA TYR A 272 -8.33 -1.02 -17.83
C TYR A 272 -8.64 0.22 -18.67
N MET A 273 -9.80 0.28 -19.32
CA MET A 273 -10.23 1.44 -20.12
C MET A 273 -10.28 2.72 -19.27
N LEU A 274 -10.86 2.65 -18.07
CA LEU A 274 -10.92 3.78 -17.14
C LEU A 274 -9.52 4.24 -16.69
N LYS A 275 -8.58 3.31 -16.47
CA LYS A 275 -7.20 3.64 -16.06
C LYS A 275 -6.36 4.21 -17.20
N GLN A 276 -6.59 3.80 -18.45
CA GLN A 276 -5.88 4.33 -19.63
C GLN A 276 -6.44 5.65 -20.15
N ASP A 277 -7.42 6.23 -19.46
CA ASP A 277 -8.10 7.45 -19.90
C ASP A 277 -8.70 7.33 -21.30
N GLU A 278 -9.19 6.12 -21.63
CA GLU A 278 -9.73 5.78 -22.95
C GLU A 278 -10.86 6.74 -23.35
N ASP A 279 -11.06 6.85 -24.66
CA ASP A 279 -12.12 7.65 -25.26
C ASP A 279 -13.51 7.30 -24.67
N ILE A 280 -14.27 8.34 -24.33
CA ILE A 280 -15.55 8.20 -23.65
C ILE A 280 -16.58 7.43 -24.48
N ASP A 281 -16.57 7.55 -25.82
CA ASP A 281 -17.52 6.84 -26.67
C ASP A 281 -17.26 5.33 -26.62
N LYS A 282 -15.98 4.92 -26.56
CA LYS A 282 -15.60 3.52 -26.36
C LYS A 282 -16.04 3.00 -24.98
N ILE A 283 -15.82 3.79 -23.92
CA ILE A 283 -16.23 3.44 -22.55
C ILE A 283 -17.74 3.25 -22.47
N VAL A 284 -18.52 4.20 -22.99
CA VAL A 284 -20.00 4.14 -23.01
C VAL A 284 -20.49 2.96 -23.84
N SER A 285 -19.90 2.72 -25.01
CA SER A 285 -20.25 1.59 -25.87
C SER A 285 -19.99 0.25 -25.17
N PHE A 286 -18.83 0.09 -24.54
CA PHE A 286 -18.48 -1.12 -23.80
C PHE A 286 -19.43 -1.34 -22.60
N TYR A 287 -19.64 -0.31 -21.78
CA TYR A 287 -20.53 -0.38 -20.61
C TYR A 287 -21.97 -0.72 -21.01
N SER A 288 -22.49 -0.06 -22.05
CA SER A 288 -23.86 -0.30 -22.53
C SER A 288 -24.04 -1.71 -23.06
N ARG A 289 -23.08 -2.24 -23.83
CA ARG A 289 -23.13 -3.63 -24.32
C ARG A 289 -23.15 -4.65 -23.18
N CYS A 290 -22.32 -4.46 -22.15
CA CYS A 290 -22.29 -5.36 -20.99
C CYS A 290 -23.62 -5.34 -20.23
N THR A 291 -24.14 -4.15 -19.94
CA THR A 291 -25.38 -3.99 -19.16
C THR A 291 -26.63 -4.45 -19.91
N ILE A 292 -26.74 -4.16 -21.22
CA ILE A 292 -27.81 -4.71 -22.08
C ILE A 292 -27.73 -6.24 -22.14
N GLY A 293 -26.51 -6.79 -22.16
CA GLY A 293 -26.25 -8.22 -22.12
C GLY A 293 -26.51 -8.88 -20.76
N GLY A 294 -26.92 -8.12 -19.74
CA GLY A 294 -27.26 -8.65 -18.41
C GLY A 294 -26.07 -8.83 -17.47
N LEU A 295 -24.88 -8.33 -17.82
CA LEU A 295 -23.70 -8.41 -16.95
C LEU A 295 -23.70 -7.29 -15.92
N ASN A 296 -23.53 -7.63 -14.65
CA ASN A 296 -23.28 -6.67 -13.58
C ASN A 296 -21.79 -6.35 -13.47
N ILE A 297 -21.37 -5.23 -14.08
CA ILE A 297 -19.98 -4.77 -14.08
C ILE A 297 -19.69 -3.65 -13.06
N LYS A 298 -20.61 -3.37 -12.13
CA LYS A 298 -20.36 -2.40 -11.05
C LYS A 298 -19.64 -3.05 -9.87
N SER A 299 -18.82 -2.26 -9.19
CA SER A 299 -18.20 -2.61 -7.91
C SER A 299 -17.71 -1.33 -7.22
N LEU A 300 -17.52 -1.36 -5.90
CA LEU A 300 -16.92 -0.25 -5.14
C LEU A 300 -15.60 0.23 -5.77
N TYR A 301 -14.77 -0.71 -6.20
CA TYR A 301 -13.46 -0.39 -6.79
C TYR A 301 -13.59 0.26 -8.17
N ILE A 302 -14.44 -0.27 -9.06
CA ILE A 302 -14.69 0.31 -10.39
C ILE A 302 -15.30 1.70 -10.26
N THR A 303 -16.27 1.86 -9.36
CA THR A 303 -16.95 3.13 -9.10
C THR A 303 -15.96 4.21 -8.67
N LYS A 304 -15.03 3.85 -7.79
CA LYS A 304 -13.93 4.75 -7.37
C LYS A 304 -13.02 5.14 -8.54
N GLN A 305 -12.69 4.19 -9.41
CA GLN A 305 -11.84 4.47 -10.59
C GLN A 305 -12.57 5.27 -11.66
N ALA A 306 -13.87 5.05 -11.84
CA ALA A 306 -14.72 5.86 -12.71
C ALA A 306 -14.82 7.30 -12.19
N SER A 307 -14.99 7.50 -10.88
CA SER A 307 -14.97 8.84 -10.26
C SER A 307 -13.63 9.57 -10.52
N LYS A 308 -12.50 8.86 -10.41
CA LYS A 308 -11.18 9.39 -10.77
C LYS A 308 -11.05 9.73 -12.26
N TYR A 309 -11.63 8.92 -13.15
CA TYR A 309 -11.67 9.21 -14.59
C TYR A 309 -12.46 10.50 -14.88
N VAL A 310 -13.66 10.64 -14.31
CA VAL A 310 -14.47 11.85 -14.48
C VAL A 310 -13.72 13.07 -13.95
N TYR A 311 -13.10 12.97 -12.78
CA TYR A 311 -12.29 14.05 -12.22
C TYR A 311 -11.13 14.45 -13.14
N ARG A 312 -10.37 13.50 -13.70
CA ARG A 312 -9.32 13.81 -14.68
C ARG A 312 -9.86 14.54 -15.91
N LYS A 313 -11.01 14.11 -16.44
CA LYS A 313 -11.66 14.78 -17.57
C LYS A 313 -12.13 16.20 -17.20
N ALA A 314 -12.57 16.43 -15.97
CA ALA A 314 -12.94 17.76 -15.47
C ALA A 314 -11.73 18.70 -15.34
N LYS A 315 -10.56 18.17 -14.97
CA LYS A 315 -9.32 18.96 -14.90
C LYS A 315 -8.92 19.59 -16.25
N ASN A 316 -9.31 18.96 -17.36
CA ASN A 316 -9.01 19.41 -18.72
C ASN A 316 -10.01 20.45 -19.26
N LEU A 317 -10.95 20.92 -18.43
CA LEU A 317 -11.81 22.05 -18.79
C LEU A 317 -11.03 23.38 -18.72
N PRO A 318 -11.35 24.34 -19.60
CA PRO A 318 -12.43 24.32 -20.60
C PRO A 318 -12.05 23.68 -21.96
N GLN A 319 -10.86 23.10 -22.11
CA GLN A 319 -10.35 22.65 -23.42
C GLN A 319 -11.15 21.47 -24.01
N ASN A 320 -11.84 20.69 -23.18
CA ASN A 320 -12.55 19.48 -23.60
C ASN A 320 -14.07 19.49 -23.31
N GLU A 321 -14.73 20.65 -23.27
CA GLU A 321 -16.15 20.78 -22.89
C GLU A 321 -17.10 19.80 -23.60
N LYS A 322 -16.92 19.58 -24.92
CA LYS A 322 -17.76 18.65 -25.70
C LYS A 322 -17.59 17.20 -25.25
N GLU A 323 -16.36 16.79 -24.96
CA GLU A 323 -16.05 15.46 -24.42
C GLU A 323 -16.61 15.33 -23.00
N PHE A 324 -16.38 16.34 -22.16
CA PHE A 324 -16.80 16.32 -20.76
C PHE A 324 -18.33 16.22 -20.61
N LEU A 325 -19.11 16.84 -21.50
CA LEU A 325 -20.56 16.67 -21.49
C LEU A 325 -20.99 15.21 -21.74
N LYS A 326 -20.27 14.47 -22.61
CA LYS A 326 -20.49 13.03 -22.78
C LYS A 326 -20.11 12.25 -21.53
N VAL A 327 -19.04 12.65 -20.84
CA VAL A 327 -18.63 12.06 -19.56
C VAL A 327 -19.73 12.23 -18.52
N LEU A 328 -20.38 13.39 -18.43
CA LEU A 328 -21.54 13.61 -17.55
C LEU A 328 -22.74 12.75 -17.97
N GLY A 329 -22.94 12.55 -19.27
CA GLY A 329 -23.91 11.58 -19.80
C GLY A 329 -23.63 10.16 -19.34
N PHE A 330 -22.36 9.74 -19.37
CA PHE A 330 -21.92 8.45 -18.83
C PHE A 330 -22.17 8.34 -17.32
N VAL A 331 -21.92 9.38 -16.53
CA VAL A 331 -22.24 9.38 -15.09
C VAL A 331 -23.73 9.11 -14.85
N LYS A 332 -24.61 9.79 -15.60
CA LYS A 332 -26.05 9.55 -15.53
C LYS A 332 -26.42 8.12 -15.90
N LEU A 333 -25.83 7.59 -16.98
CA LEU A 333 -26.02 6.21 -17.42
C LEU A 333 -25.55 5.20 -16.38
N TYR A 334 -24.39 5.42 -15.77
CA TYR A 334 -23.80 4.52 -14.77
C TYR A 334 -24.61 4.49 -13.47
N ASN A 335 -25.05 5.65 -12.99
CA ASN A 335 -25.82 5.77 -11.75
C ASN A 335 -27.30 5.42 -11.91
N LYS A 336 -27.77 5.24 -13.15
CA LYS A 336 -29.16 4.94 -13.46
C LYS A 336 -29.61 3.66 -12.74
N ASP A 337 -30.78 3.73 -12.11
CA ASP A 337 -31.48 2.62 -11.44
C ASP A 337 -30.64 1.90 -10.36
N GLU A 338 -29.59 2.55 -9.84
CA GLU A 338 -28.76 2.02 -8.76
C GLU A 338 -29.32 2.46 -7.41
N PRO A 339 -29.77 1.55 -6.52
CA PRO A 339 -30.21 1.95 -5.18
C PRO A 339 -29.03 2.14 -4.21
N ASN A 340 -27.87 1.53 -4.47
CA ASN A 340 -26.71 1.62 -3.58
C ASN A 340 -25.81 2.81 -3.94
N TYR A 341 -25.79 3.83 -3.08
CA TYR A 341 -24.92 5.00 -3.21
C TYR A 341 -23.42 4.64 -3.35
N GLU A 342 -22.95 3.57 -2.70
CA GLU A 342 -21.54 3.16 -2.77
C GLU A 342 -21.13 2.62 -4.15
N LEU A 343 -22.11 2.29 -4.98
CA LEU A 343 -21.94 1.85 -6.36
C LEU A 343 -22.27 2.96 -7.38
N MET A 344 -22.44 4.20 -6.92
CA MET A 344 -22.63 5.37 -7.79
C MET A 344 -21.33 6.15 -7.95
N ILE A 345 -21.07 6.65 -9.16
CA ILE A 345 -20.01 7.61 -9.42
C ILE A 345 -20.32 8.89 -8.64
N GLY A 346 -19.47 9.19 -7.67
CA GLY A 346 -19.53 10.42 -6.90
C GLY A 346 -19.00 11.60 -7.72
N ILE A 347 -19.76 12.70 -7.70
CA ILE A 347 -19.41 13.92 -8.46
C ILE A 347 -18.95 15.08 -7.59
N TRP A 348 -18.81 14.90 -6.27
CA TRP A 348 -18.49 16.01 -5.36
C TRP A 348 -17.14 16.68 -5.68
N ASP A 349 -16.08 15.88 -5.85
CA ASP A 349 -14.76 16.41 -6.24
C ASP A 349 -14.80 17.08 -7.62
N VAL A 350 -15.62 16.53 -8.53
CA VAL A 350 -15.83 17.06 -9.88
C VAL A 350 -16.54 18.41 -9.83
N GLN A 351 -17.58 18.54 -9.01
CA GLN A 351 -18.30 19.80 -8.81
C GLN A 351 -17.36 20.90 -8.30
N ASN A 352 -16.50 20.58 -7.33
CA ASN A 352 -15.51 21.52 -6.81
C ASN A 352 -14.51 21.95 -7.89
N GLU A 353 -13.92 21.00 -8.63
CA GLU A 353 -12.98 21.32 -9.72
C GLU A 353 -13.63 22.20 -10.79
N VAL A 354 -14.86 21.89 -11.21
CA VAL A 354 -15.59 22.66 -12.22
C VAL A 354 -15.97 24.05 -11.71
N TRP A 355 -16.39 24.15 -10.45
CA TRP A 355 -16.75 25.43 -9.82
C TRP A 355 -15.59 26.43 -9.83
N THR A 356 -14.35 25.97 -9.59
CA THR A 356 -13.16 26.85 -9.65
C THR A 356 -12.89 27.44 -11.04
N LYS A 357 -13.44 26.83 -12.10
CA LYS A 357 -13.25 27.23 -13.50
C LYS A 357 -14.54 27.73 -14.15
N LYS A 358 -15.62 27.93 -13.39
CA LYS A 358 -16.98 28.17 -13.91
C LYS A 358 -17.06 29.35 -14.89
N ASP A 359 -16.28 30.40 -14.67
CA ASP A 359 -16.27 31.61 -15.49
C ASP A 359 -15.57 31.40 -16.84
N LEU A 360 -14.73 30.36 -16.94
CA LEU A 360 -14.03 29.96 -18.16
C LEU A 360 -14.85 28.99 -19.02
N ILE A 361 -15.94 28.42 -18.47
CA ILE A 361 -16.75 27.40 -19.12
C ILE A 361 -17.83 28.05 -19.99
N GLN A 362 -17.77 27.78 -21.29
CA GLN A 362 -18.68 28.34 -22.29
C GLN A 362 -19.99 27.55 -22.36
N ASN A 363 -19.92 26.22 -22.30
CA ASN A 363 -21.08 25.35 -22.37
C ASN A 363 -21.80 25.25 -21.02
N LYS A 364 -22.84 26.07 -20.85
CA LYS A 364 -23.66 26.12 -19.63
C LYS A 364 -24.35 24.80 -19.26
N SER A 365 -24.58 23.91 -20.22
CA SER A 365 -25.13 22.57 -19.97
C SER A 365 -24.27 21.74 -19.01
N ILE A 366 -22.95 21.99 -18.96
CA ILE A 366 -22.03 21.34 -18.01
C ILE A 366 -22.34 21.77 -16.57
N LEU A 367 -22.60 23.05 -16.37
CA LEU A 367 -22.89 23.63 -15.07
C LEU A 367 -24.29 23.21 -14.59
N ASP A 368 -25.27 23.20 -15.50
CA ASP A 368 -26.62 22.68 -15.24
C ASP A 368 -26.59 21.21 -14.82
N ALA A 369 -25.83 20.38 -15.55
CA ALA A 369 -25.71 18.95 -15.27
C ALA A 369 -25.02 18.65 -13.92
N LEU A 370 -24.28 19.61 -13.37
CA LEU A 370 -23.60 19.52 -12.08
C LEU A 370 -24.29 20.33 -10.97
N HIS A 371 -25.42 20.98 -11.26
CA HIS A 371 -26.12 21.87 -10.33
C HIS A 371 -25.23 23.00 -9.76
N ILE A 372 -24.34 23.55 -10.60
CA ILE A 372 -23.46 24.67 -10.25
C ILE A 372 -24.15 25.97 -10.68
N ALA A 373 -24.28 26.94 -9.77
CA ALA A 373 -24.79 28.28 -10.10
C ALA A 373 -23.76 29.11 -10.87
N TYR A 374 -24.20 29.85 -11.88
CA TYR A 374 -23.36 30.66 -12.77
C TYR A 374 -24.05 31.91 -13.29
#